data_AF-A0A949JZI5-F1
#
_entry.id   AF-A0A949JZI5-F1
#
_cell.length_a   1.000
_cell.length_b   1.000
_cell.length_c   1.000
_cell.angle_alpha   90.00
_cell.angle_beta   90.00
_cell.angle_gamma   90.00
#
_symmetry.space_group_name_H-M   'P 1'
#
loop_
_entity.id
_entity.type
_entity.pdbx_description
1 polymer ?
#
loop_
_entity_poly.entity_id
_entity_poly.type
_entity_poly.pdbx_seq_one_letter_code
_entity_poly.pdbx_strand_id
1 'polypeptide(L)' 'LVPLVIIIGNMSGIDPRALAMLVAVCAANSFILPTHQVNALVMTPGRYRNRDYIKAGSIMTLLFLLIAVPLIYFIF' A
#
# COMPACT_ATOMS: atom_id res chain seq x y z
N LEU A 1 0.71 9.34 9.06
CA LEU A 1 0.60 7.95 9.55
C LEU A 1 1.86 7.49 10.31
N VAL A 2 3.07 7.75 9.80
CA VAL A 2 4.32 7.33 10.46
C VAL A 2 4.45 7.76 11.95
N PRO A 3 4.18 9.03 12.35
CA PRO A 3 4.28 9.40 13.76
C PRO A 3 3.30 8.64 14.67
N LEU A 4 2.09 8.35 14.15
CA LEU A 4 1.05 7.62 14.87
C LEU A 4 1.48 6.18 15.18
N VAL A 5 2.02 5.47 14.18
CA VAL A 5 2.46 4.07 14.39
C VAL A 5 3.70 3.95 15.26
N ILE A 6 4.55 4.96 15.32
CA ILE A 6 5.69 4.98 16.26
C ILE A 6 5.19 5.08 17.71
N ILE A 7 4.19 5.93 17.96
CA ILE A 7 3.56 6.05 19.29
C ILE A 7 2.89 4.72 19.66
N ILE A 8 2.11 4.14 18.75
CA ILE A 8 1.45 2.84 18.98
C ILE A 8 2.48 1.75 19.26
N GLY A 9 3.55 1.65 18.47
CA GLY A 9 4.63 0.67 18.68
C GLY A 9 5.27 0.76 20.05
N ASN A 10 5.58 1.99 20.50
CA ASN A 10 6.10 2.23 21.84
C ASN A 10 5.11 1.82 22.95
N MET A 11 3.79 1.96 22.72
CA MET A 11 2.76 1.57 23.69
C MET A 11 2.47 0.06 23.68
N SER A 12 2.58 -0.60 22.53
CA SER A 12 2.27 -2.03 22.35
C SER A 12 3.48 -2.96 22.47
N GLY A 13 4.69 -2.39 22.65
CA GLY A 13 5.94 -3.16 22.74
C GLY A 13 6.42 -3.74 21.41
N ILE A 14 5.88 -3.24 20.28
CA ILE A 14 6.27 -3.64 18.92
C ILE A 14 7.35 -2.67 18.42
N ASP A 15 8.36 -3.16 17.72
CA ASP A 15 9.43 -2.31 17.16
C ASP A 15 8.83 -1.18 16.29
N PRO A 16 8.99 0.10 16.70
CA PRO A 16 8.47 1.25 15.95
C PRO A 16 9.03 1.37 14.53
N ARG A 17 10.25 0.88 14.29
CA ARG A 17 10.92 0.90 12.98
C ARG A 17 10.22 -0.06 12.02
N ALA A 18 9.89 -1.26 12.48
CA ALA A 18 9.15 -2.26 11.70
C ALA A 18 7.78 -1.70 11.26
N LEU A 19 7.06 -1.07 12.19
CA LEU A 19 5.77 -0.45 11.91
C LEU A 19 5.89 0.76 10.97
N ALA A 20 6.91 1.60 11.13
CA ALA A 20 7.16 2.72 10.23
C ALA A 20 7.45 2.25 8.80
N MET A 21 8.26 1.19 8.64
CA MET A 21 8.55 0.56 7.35
C MET A 21 7.31 -0.06 6.72
N LEU A 22 6.49 -0.76 7.52
CA LEU A 22 5.21 -1.32 7.05
C LEU A 22 4.30 -0.24 6.49
N VAL A 23 4.13 0.87 7.22
CA VAL A 23 3.30 1.99 6.76
C VAL A 23 3.89 2.63 5.51
N ALA A 24 5.20 2.85 5.45
CA ALA A 24 5.85 3.47 4.30
C ALA A 24 5.66 2.64 3.02
N VAL A 25 5.88 1.33 3.10
CA VAL A 25 5.71 0.39 1.99
C VAL A 25 4.23 0.31 1.57
N CYS A 26 3.31 0.16 2.52
CA CYS A 26 1.87 0.10 2.22
C CYS A 26 1.31 1.42 1.67
N ALA A 27 1.85 2.57 2.05
CA ALA A 27 1.42 3.86 1.53
C ALA A 27 1.78 4.07 0.05
N ALA A 28 2.81 3.39 -0.46
CA ALA A 28 3.20 3.42 -1.88
C ALA A 28 2.25 2.62 -2.78
N ASN A 29 1.37 1.79 -2.22
CA ASN A 29 0.42 0.98 -2.97
C ASN A 29 -0.74 1.83 -3.51
N SER A 30 -0.71 2.16 -4.81
CA SER A 30 -1.70 3.03 -5.47
C SER A 30 -2.34 2.37 -6.71
N PHE A 31 -2.83 1.13 -6.54
CA PHE A 31 -3.39 0.35 -7.67
C PHE A 31 -4.91 0.50 -7.85
N ILE A 32 -5.67 0.77 -6.79
CA ILE A 32 -7.15 0.72 -6.81
C ILE A 32 -7.77 1.91 -7.55
N LEU A 33 -7.18 3.11 -7.43
CA LEU A 33 -7.67 4.31 -8.10
C LEU A 33 -6.61 4.87 -9.06
N PRO A 34 -7.04 5.43 -10.21
CA PRO A 34 -6.13 6.06 -11.17
C PRO A 34 -5.75 7.49 -10.74
N THR A 35 -5.35 7.69 -9.47
CA THR A 35 -4.89 8.99 -8.95
C THR A 35 -3.40 9.22 -9.18
N HIS A 36 -2.62 8.14 -9.28
CA HIS A 36 -1.21 8.21 -9.62
C HIS A 36 -1.03 8.66 -11.08
N GLN A 37 -0.13 9.61 -11.33
CA GLN A 37 0.04 10.24 -12.65
C GLN A 37 0.21 9.23 -13.80
N VAL A 38 0.95 8.15 -13.55
CA VAL A 38 1.15 7.08 -14.53
C VAL A 38 -0.15 6.34 -14.86
N ASN A 39 -0.97 6.03 -13.86
CA ASN A 39 -2.26 5.36 -14.07
C ASN A 39 -3.26 6.27 -14.80
N ALA A 40 -3.27 7.55 -14.47
CA ALA A 40 -4.09 8.55 -15.13
C ALA A 40 -3.73 8.69 -16.63
N LEU A 41 -2.45 8.64 -16.98
CA LEU A 41 -1.97 8.76 -18.36
C LEU A 41 -2.42 7.59 -19.25
N VAL A 42 -2.54 6.39 -18.70
CA VAL A 42 -2.98 5.19 -19.45
C VAL A 42 -4.51 5.14 -19.58
N MET A 43 -5.23 5.70 -18.61
CA MET A 43 -6.70 5.64 -18.57
C MET A 43 -7.37 6.26 -19.81
N THR A 44 -6.88 7.41 -20.27
CA THR A 44 -7.45 8.14 -21.42
C THR A 44 -7.30 7.40 -22.76
N PRO A 45 -6.09 6.99 -23.21
CA PRO A 45 -5.93 6.24 -24.47
C PRO A 45 -6.43 4.78 -24.36
N GLY A 46 -6.39 4.18 -23.18
CA GLY A 46 -6.84 2.80 -22.95
C GLY A 46 -8.36 2.62 -22.82
N ARG A 47 -9.14 3.71 -22.81
CA ARG A 47 -10.60 3.72 -22.56
C ARG A 47 -11.01 2.99 -21.28
N TYR A 48 -10.11 2.94 -20.29
CA TYR A 48 -10.36 2.31 -19.00
C TYR A 48 -11.26 3.19 -18.13
N ARG A 49 -12.17 2.57 -17.38
CA ARG A 49 -13.01 3.25 -16.37
C ARG A 49 -12.46 3.01 -14.97
N ASN A 50 -12.86 3.87 -14.02
CA ASN A 50 -12.52 3.69 -12.61
C ASN A 50 -12.89 2.30 -12.07
N ARG A 51 -13.98 1.69 -12.58
CA ARG A 51 -14.40 0.33 -12.21
C ARG A 51 -13.38 -0.75 -12.62
N ASP A 52 -12.68 -0.56 -13.73
CA ASP A 52 -11.67 -1.50 -14.21
C ASP A 52 -10.42 -1.46 -13.33
N TYR A 53 -10.00 -0.25 -12.91
CA TYR A 53 -8.93 -0.05 -11.94
C TYR A 53 -9.28 -0.62 -10.56
N ILE A 54 -10.52 -0.46 -10.10
CA ILE A 54 -10.92 -1.04 -8.82
C ILE A 54 -10.88 -2.57 -8.89
N LYS A 55 -11.33 -3.18 -9.99
CA LYS A 55 -11.33 -4.64 -10.15
C LYS A 55 -9.91 -5.21 -10.23
N ALA A 56 -9.06 -4.68 -11.10
CA ALA A 56 -7.68 -5.16 -11.25
C ALA A 56 -6.80 -4.75 -10.05
N GLY A 57 -6.97 -3.52 -9.58
CA GLY A 57 -6.19 -2.93 -8.50
C GLY A 57 -6.50 -3.51 -7.12
N SER A 58 -7.73 -3.96 -6.87
CA SER A 58 -8.06 -4.69 -5.62
C SER A 58 -7.34 -6.03 -5.54
N ILE A 59 -7.31 -6.80 -6.64
CA ILE A 59 -6.58 -8.08 -6.71
C ILE A 59 -5.08 -7.83 -6.48
N MET A 60 -4.51 -6.82 -7.16
CA MET A 60 -3.08 -6.48 -6.99
C MET A 60 -2.76 -5.95 -5.60
N THR A 61 -3.65 -5.16 -5.00
CA THR A 61 -3.49 -4.68 -3.62
C THR A 61 -3.51 -5.84 -2.63
N LEU A 62 -4.39 -6.82 -2.82
CA LEU A 62 -4.44 -8.00 -1.97
C LEU A 62 -3.14 -8.79 -2.04
N LEU A 63 -2.64 -9.05 -3.25
CA LEU A 63 -1.35 -9.73 -3.45
C LEU A 63 -0.19 -8.94 -2.85
N PHE A 64 -0.18 -7.63 -3.04
CA PHE A 64 0.83 -6.75 -2.46
C PHE A 64 0.84 -6.84 -0.94
N LEU A 65 -0.33 -6.78 -0.28
CA LEU A 65 -0.43 -6.91 1.18
C LEU A 65 0.01 -8.29 1.66
N LEU A 66 -0.39 -9.35 0.96
CA LEU A 66 0.00 -10.73 1.28
C LEU A 66 1.50 -10.97 1.16
N ILE A 67 2.24 -10.14 0.40
CA ILE A 67 3.69 -10.25 0.27
C ILE A 67 4.40 -9.28 1.23
N ALA A 68 3.98 -8.01 1.25
CA ALA A 68 4.63 -6.95 2.00
C ALA A 68 4.54 -7.17 3.51
N VAL A 69 3.37 -7.58 4.02
CA VAL A 69 3.15 -7.81 5.46
C VAL A 69 4.06 -8.92 6.00
N PRO A 70 4.07 -10.16 5.45
CA PRO A 70 4.95 -11.20 5.95
C PRO A 70 6.42 -10.90 5.69
N LEU A 71 6.78 -10.27 4.58
CA LEU A 71 8.18 -9.90 4.31
C LEU A 71 8.72 -8.95 5.39
N ILE A 72 7.94 -7.96 5.81
CA ILE A 72 8.34 -7.05 6.89
C ILE A 72 8.35 -7.77 8.24
N TYR A 73 7.40 -8.66 8.50
CA TYR A 73 7.37 -9.50 9.69
C TYR A 73 8.56 -10.47 9.81
N PHE A 74 9.11 -10.95 8.69
CA PHE A 74 10.28 -11.84 8.72
C PHE A 74 11.61 -11.09 8.79
N ILE A 75 11.67 -9.84 8.34
CA ILE A 75 12.90 -9.03 8.33
C ILE A 75 13.14 -8.33 9.68
N PHE A 76 12.06 -7.97 10.39
CA PHE A 76 12.09 -7.27 11.67
C PHE A 76 11.58 -8.16 12.80
#